data_AF-A0AA97H0Z3-F1
#
_entry.id   AF-A0AA97H0Z3-F1
#
_cell.length_a   1.000
_cell.length_b   1.000
_cell.length_c   1.000
_cell.angle_alpha   90.00
_cell.angle_beta   90.00
_cell.angle_gamma   90.00
#
_symmetry.space_group_name_H-M   'P 1'
#
loop_
_entity.id
_entity.type
_entity.pdbx_description
1 polymer ?
#
loop_
_entity_poly.entity_id
_entity_poly.type
_entity_poly.pdbx_seq_one_letter_code
_entity_poly.pdbx_strand_id
1 'polypeptide(L)'
;MRVEAINQFVGCIERLLNGEQIDLYGESVSSSFEYIAAEILTEQLIEGIWYDGVSNMVANVENSNRVVFSGYMYVCLNQEKFWQEPFKAVVKDERVSHNGVRVYVKIGELEGEKELLSMEWHYRNT
;
A
#
# COMPACT_ATOMS: atom_id res chain seq x y z
N MET A 1 7.61 1.23 16.34
CA MET A 1 6.58 0.47 15.59
C MET A 1 6.15 1.15 14.30
N ARG A 2 5.31 2.21 14.27
CA ARG A 2 4.88 2.87 13.01
C ARG A 2 6.05 3.34 12.13
N VAL A 3 6.98 4.11 12.71
CA VAL A 3 8.15 4.64 11.98
C VAL A 3 9.03 3.53 11.42
N GLU A 4 9.18 2.41 12.15
CA GLU A 4 9.96 1.26 11.69
C GLU A 4 9.29 0.57 10.49
N ALA A 5 7.97 0.38 10.53
CA ALA A 5 7.22 -0.19 9.41
C ALA A 5 7.26 0.69 8.16
N ILE A 6 7.08 2.01 8.33
CA ILE A 6 7.22 2.98 7.24
C ILE A 6 8.64 2.94 6.67
N ASN A 7 9.67 2.95 7.51
CA ASN A 7 11.06 2.91 7.06
C ASN A 7 11.39 1.59 6.34
N GLN A 8 10.87 0.46 6.82
CA GLN A 8 11.02 -0.84 6.16
C GLN A 8 10.36 -0.82 4.78
N PHE A 9 9.12 -0.32 4.69
CA PHE A 9 8.42 -0.18 3.41
C PHE A 9 9.21 0.71 2.45
N VAL A 10 9.64 1.90 2.88
CA VAL A 10 10.46 2.81 2.07
C VAL A 10 11.76 2.15 1.62
N GLY A 11 12.44 1.42 2.50
CA GLY A 11 13.65 0.67 2.15
C GLY A 11 13.39 -0.40 1.09
N CYS A 12 12.24 -1.08 1.13
CA CYS A 12 11.84 -2.02 0.07
C CYS A 12 11.62 -1.32 -1.26
N ILE A 13 11.00 -0.13 -1.26
CA ILE A 13 10.83 0.68 -2.47
C ILE A 13 12.18 1.09 -3.05
N GLU A 14 13.11 1.56 -2.22
CA GLU A 14 14.48 1.92 -2.65
C GLU A 14 15.20 0.73 -3.31
N ARG A 15 15.13 -0.45 -2.67
CA ARG A 15 15.73 -1.69 -3.20
C ARG A 15 15.13 -2.07 -4.56
N LEU A 16 13.80 -2.01 -4.70
CA LEU A 16 13.11 -2.24 -5.97
C LEU A 16 13.57 -1.24 -7.04
N LEU A 17 13.62 0.06 -6.72
CA LEU A 17 14.07 1.11 -7.64
C LEU A 17 15.53 0.92 -8.09
N ASN A 18 16.36 0.31 -7.25
CA ASN A 18 17.75 -0.07 -7.57
C ASN A 18 17.85 -1.40 -8.34
N GLY A 19 16.73 -2.04 -8.67
CA GLY A 19 16.67 -3.26 -9.47
C GLY A 19 16.85 -4.56 -8.65
N GLU A 20 16.76 -4.50 -7.32
CA GLU A 20 16.80 -5.70 -6.50
C GLU A 20 15.50 -6.52 -6.63
N GLN A 21 15.64 -7.85 -6.64
CA GLN A 21 14.51 -8.74 -6.43
C GLN A 21 14.29 -8.94 -4.94
N ILE A 22 13.08 -8.64 -4.46
CA ILE A 22 12.71 -8.81 -3.06
C ILE A 22 11.49 -9.73 -2.94
N ASP A 23 11.42 -10.49 -1.85
CA ASP A 23 10.22 -11.23 -1.47
C ASP A 23 9.19 -10.27 -0.88
N LEU A 24 8.20 -9.89 -1.68
CA LEU A 24 7.17 -8.92 -1.31
C LEU A 24 6.31 -9.36 -0.11
N TYR A 25 6.26 -10.66 0.19
CA TYR A 25 5.55 -11.22 1.35
C TYR A 25 6.46 -11.29 2.57
N GLY A 26 7.66 -11.87 2.40
CA GLY A 26 8.66 -11.96 3.46
C GLY A 26 9.11 -10.60 4.01
N GLU A 27 9.09 -9.56 3.17
CA GLU A 27 9.46 -8.19 3.52
C GLU A 27 8.26 -7.34 3.97
N SER A 28 7.08 -7.93 4.14
CA SER A 28 5.85 -7.27 4.62
C SER A 28 5.34 -6.12 3.75
N VAL A 29 5.73 -6.05 2.47
CA VAL A 29 5.21 -5.04 1.52
C VAL A 29 3.71 -5.24 1.32
N SER A 30 3.28 -6.50 1.19
CA SER A 30 1.86 -6.85 1.02
C SER A 30 1.01 -6.36 2.19
N SER A 31 1.46 -6.64 3.42
CA SER A 31 0.75 -6.19 4.62
C SER A 31 0.85 -4.70 4.88
N SER A 32 1.91 -4.02 4.42
CA SER A 32 1.97 -2.55 4.50
C SER A 32 0.82 -1.90 3.74
N PHE A 33 0.36 -2.50 2.64
CA PHE A 33 -0.77 -1.97 1.88
C PHE A 33 -2.11 -2.08 2.61
N GLU A 34 -2.25 -2.90 3.65
CA GLU A 34 -3.43 -2.92 4.52
C GLU A 34 -3.65 -1.55 5.17
N TYR A 35 -2.61 -1.07 5.85
CA TYR A 35 -2.61 0.19 6.58
C TYR A 35 -2.64 1.39 5.64
N ILE A 36 -1.83 1.35 4.58
CA ILE A 36 -1.77 2.43 3.60
C ILE A 36 -3.13 2.61 2.92
N ALA A 37 -3.76 1.52 2.50
CA ALA A 37 -5.06 1.60 1.85
C ALA A 37 -6.18 2.01 2.82
N ALA A 38 -6.18 1.46 4.04
CA ALA A 38 -7.16 1.83 5.06
C ALA A 38 -7.09 3.34 5.37
N GLU A 39 -5.88 3.89 5.49
CA GLU A 39 -5.66 5.32 5.69
C GLU A 39 -6.14 6.16 4.49
N ILE A 40 -5.70 5.84 3.27
CA ILE A 40 -6.00 6.64 2.08
C ILE A 40 -7.50 6.65 1.78
N LEU A 41 -8.16 5.51 1.97
CA LEU A 41 -9.55 5.31 1.57
C LEU A 41 -10.54 5.46 2.73
N THR A 42 -10.08 5.82 3.93
CA THR A 42 -10.89 5.82 5.16
C THR A 42 -12.24 6.53 5.01
N GLU A 43 -12.26 7.71 4.38
CA GLU A 43 -13.49 8.51 4.19
C GLU A 43 -14.48 7.90 3.19
N GLN A 44 -14.01 6.96 2.36
CA GLN A 44 -14.81 6.26 1.35
C GLN A 44 -15.22 4.85 1.80
N LEU A 45 -14.58 4.34 2.87
CA LEU A 45 -14.80 2.99 3.35
C LEU A 45 -16.12 2.90 4.14
N ILE A 46 -16.87 1.85 3.86
CA ILE A 46 -17.98 1.46 4.71
C ILE A 46 -17.41 1.07 6.09
N GLU A 47 -18.06 1.53 7.16
CA GLU A 47 -17.70 1.17 8.53
C GLU A 47 -17.63 -0.36 8.70
N GLY A 48 -16.59 -0.83 9.39
CA GLY A 48 -16.36 -2.26 9.59
C GLY A 48 -15.68 -2.98 8.43
N ILE A 49 -15.30 -2.28 7.35
CA ILE A 49 -14.33 -2.80 6.37
C ILE A 49 -12.92 -2.75 6.94
N TRP A 50 -12.15 -3.82 6.71
CA TRP A 50 -10.69 -3.78 6.74
C TRP A 50 -10.07 -4.59 5.60
N TYR A 51 -8.80 -4.30 5.36
CA TYR A 51 -7.96 -4.94 4.37
C TYR A 51 -7.02 -5.96 5.03
N ASP A 52 -6.73 -7.06 4.35
CA ASP A 52 -5.97 -8.20 4.89
C ASP A 52 -4.92 -8.72 3.88
N GLY A 53 -4.15 -7.77 3.36
CA GLY A 53 -3.01 -8.02 2.48
C GLY A 53 -3.40 -8.23 1.02
N VAL A 54 -2.37 -8.18 0.19
CA VAL A 54 -2.47 -8.31 -1.27
C VAL A 54 -1.97 -9.68 -1.71
N SER A 55 -2.85 -10.48 -2.30
CA SER A 55 -2.51 -11.74 -2.95
C SER A 55 -2.07 -11.55 -4.40
N ASN A 56 -1.26 -12.51 -4.89
CA ASN A 56 -0.67 -12.48 -6.23
C ASN A 56 0.02 -11.15 -6.54
N MET A 57 0.68 -10.56 -5.54
CA MET A 57 1.24 -9.23 -5.66
C MET A 57 2.46 -9.25 -6.57
N VAL A 58 2.45 -8.36 -7.56
CA VAL A 58 3.56 -8.15 -8.49
C VAL A 58 3.97 -6.69 -8.41
N ALA A 59 5.28 -6.45 -8.39
CA ALA A 59 5.88 -5.12 -8.49
C ALA A 59 6.51 -4.94 -9.87
N ASN A 60 6.27 -3.81 -10.50
CA ASN A 60 6.90 -3.40 -11.76
C ASN A 60 7.51 -2.00 -11.58
N VAL A 61 8.81 -1.88 -11.83
CA VAL A 61 9.51 -0.58 -11.81
C VAL A 61 9.32 0.06 -13.17
N GLU A 62 8.56 1.15 -13.23
CA GLU A 62 8.27 1.84 -14.50
C GLU A 62 9.39 2.82 -14.88
N ASN A 63 10.04 3.43 -13.90
CA ASN A 63 11.17 4.34 -14.07
C ASN A 63 11.96 4.48 -12.76
N SER A 64 12.97 5.36 -12.74
CA SER A 64 13.92 5.53 -11.64
C SER A 64 13.32 5.96 -10.30
N ASN A 65 12.05 6.37 -10.25
CA ASN A 65 11.42 6.79 -9.00
C ASN A 65 9.99 6.28 -8.81
N ARG A 66 9.55 5.32 -9.64
CA ARG A 66 8.17 4.86 -9.66
C ARG A 66 8.09 3.34 -9.70
N VAL A 67 7.41 2.79 -8.69
CA VAL A 67 7.05 1.37 -8.62
C VAL A 67 5.54 1.23 -8.68
N VAL A 68 5.07 0.34 -9.54
CA VAL A 68 3.65 -0.02 -9.66
C VAL A 68 3.44 -1.42 -9.10
N PHE A 69 2.49 -1.53 -8.18
CA PHE A 69 2.07 -2.80 -7.62
C PHE A 69 0.69 -3.18 -8.18
N SER A 70 0.48 -4.47 -8.39
CA SER A 70 -0.80 -5.04 -8.80
C SER A 70 -1.05 -6.37 -8.11
N GLY A 71 -2.31 -6.76 -7.95
CA GLY A 71 -2.70 -8.01 -7.32
C GLY A 71 -4.18 -7.99 -6.95
N TYR A 72 -4.53 -8.68 -5.87
CA TYR A 72 -5.89 -8.67 -5.32
C TYR A 72 -5.86 -8.44 -3.81
N MET A 73 -6.51 -7.37 -3.36
CA MET A 73 -6.64 -7.05 -1.95
C MET A 73 -7.72 -7.94 -1.34
N TYR A 74 -7.41 -8.61 -0.22
CA TYR A 74 -8.44 -9.26 0.59
C TYR A 74 -9.20 -8.19 1.38
N VAL A 75 -10.53 -8.22 1.24
CA VAL A 75 -11.44 -7.31 1.92
C VAL A 75 -12.33 -8.11 2.84
N CYS A 76 -12.50 -7.63 4.07
CA CYS A 76 -13.47 -8.18 5.00
C CYS A 76 -14.43 -7.10 5.48
N LEU A 77 -15.69 -7.48 5.66
CA LEU A 77 -16.73 -6.68 6.29
C LEU A 77 -17.23 -7.39 7.55
N ASN A 78 -17.10 -6.73 8.71
CA ASN A 78 -17.66 -7.16 10.00
C ASN A 78 -17.30 -8.58 10.48
N GLN A 79 -16.23 -9.17 9.96
CA GLN A 79 -15.69 -10.52 10.30
C GLN A 79 -16.54 -11.65 9.75
N GLU A 80 -17.47 -11.33 8.87
CA GLU A 80 -18.45 -12.28 8.37
C GLU A 80 -18.34 -12.49 6.86
N LYS A 81 -17.98 -11.44 6.12
CA LYS A 81 -17.92 -11.49 4.65
C LYS A 81 -16.51 -11.21 4.18
N PHE A 82 -16.00 -12.07 3.31
CA PHE A 82 -14.65 -12.00 2.77
C PHE A 82 -14.73 -12.11 1.25
N TRP A 83 -14.01 -11.23 0.56
CA TRP A 83 -13.86 -11.30 -0.89
C TRP A 83 -12.52 -10.68 -1.32
N GLN A 84 -12.28 -10.68 -2.62
CA GLN A 84 -11.10 -10.08 -3.22
C GLN A 84 -11.52 -8.96 -4.16
N GLU A 85 -10.82 -7.83 -4.07
CA GLU A 85 -10.94 -6.72 -5.00
C GLU A 85 -9.67 -6.56 -5.82
N PRO A 86 -9.75 -6.19 -7.11
CA PRO A 86 -8.59 -5.82 -7.90
C PRO A 86 -7.80 -4.72 -7.19
N PHE A 87 -6.51 -4.94 -6.99
CA PHE A 87 -5.62 -4.00 -6.32
C PHE A 87 -4.60 -3.42 -7.31
N LYS A 88 -4.42 -2.11 -7.22
CA LYS A 88 -3.31 -1.40 -7.85
C LYS A 88 -2.78 -0.35 -6.88
N ALA A 89 -1.46 -0.25 -6.77
CA ALA A 89 -0.82 0.88 -6.11
C ALA A 89 0.30 1.46 -6.97
N VAL A 90 0.53 2.75 -6.80
CA VAL A 90 1.67 3.46 -7.41
C VAL A 90 2.41 4.17 -6.30
N VAL A 91 3.67 3.81 -6.11
CA VAL A 91 4.56 4.48 -5.17
C VAL A 91 5.57 5.31 -5.97
N LYS A 92 5.59 6.61 -5.69
CA LYS A 92 6.56 7.55 -6.26
C LYS A 92 7.48 8.06 -5.17
N ASP A 93 8.77 7.82 -5.32
CA ASP A 93 9.78 8.40 -4.46
C ASP A 93 10.18 9.79 -5.00
N GLU A 94 9.67 10.83 -4.35
CA GLU A 94 9.89 12.23 -4.73
C GLU A 94 10.70 12.98 -3.68
N ARG A 95 11.46 12.26 -2.85
CA ARG A 95 12.30 12.87 -1.80
C ARG A 95 13.38 13.79 -2.38
N VAL A 96 13.87 13.50 -3.58
CA VAL A 96 14.83 14.36 -4.32
C VAL A 96 14.24 15.74 -4.63
N SER A 97 12.92 15.84 -4.85
CA SER A 97 12.21 17.10 -5.07
C SER A 97 11.49 17.61 -3.81
N HIS A 98 11.84 17.10 -2.63
CA HIS A 98 11.25 17.46 -1.33
C HIS A 98 9.74 17.19 -1.18
N ASN A 99 9.16 16.30 -2.00
CA ASN A 99 7.73 15.96 -1.94
C ASN A 99 7.43 14.65 -1.20
N GLY A 100 8.45 14.05 -0.55
CA GLY A 100 8.30 12.83 0.23
C GLY A 100 8.07 11.59 -0.64
N VAL A 101 7.29 10.64 -0.13
CA VAL A 101 6.91 9.42 -0.86
C VAL A 101 5.41 9.45 -1.11
N ARG A 102 4.99 9.64 -2.36
CA ARG A 102 3.56 9.68 -2.72
C ARG A 102 3.07 8.28 -3.01
N VAL A 103 1.95 7.90 -2.41
CA VAL A 103 1.31 6.61 -2.65
C VAL A 103 -0.11 6.82 -3.11
N TYR A 104 -0.39 6.33 -4.31
CA TYR A 104 -1.74 6.16 -4.85
C TYR A 104 -2.15 4.70 -4.69
N VAL A 105 -3.41 4.47 -4.32
CA VAL A 105 -4.02 3.15 -4.25
C VAL A 105 -5.37 3.15 -4.97
N LYS A 106 -5.69 2.02 -5.58
CA LYS A 106 -7.01 1.69 -6.11
C LYS A 106 -7.38 0.26 -5.73
N ILE A 107 -8.55 0.09 -5.13
CA ILE A 107 -9.11 -1.20 -4.70
C ILE A 107 -10.55 -1.26 -5.19
N GLY A 108 -10.82 -2.13 -6.16
CA GLY A 108 -12.11 -2.15 -6.86
C GLY A 108 -12.39 -0.78 -7.49
N GLU A 109 -13.48 -0.15 -7.05
CA GLU A 109 -13.90 1.18 -7.52
C GLU A 109 -13.36 2.34 -6.67
N LEU A 110 -12.76 2.07 -5.50
CA LEU A 110 -12.24 3.09 -4.60
C LEU A 110 -10.82 3.47 -4.96
N GLU A 111 -10.48 4.76 -4.93
CA GLU A 111 -9.13 5.23 -5.17
C GLU A 111 -8.79 6.50 -4.40
N GLY A 112 -7.49 6.74 -4.20
CA GLY A 112 -6.99 7.93 -3.52
C GLY A 112 -5.46 8.01 -3.54
N GLU A 113 -4.92 9.15 -3.13
CA GLU A 113 -3.47 9.38 -3.04
C GLU A 113 -3.13 10.21 -1.79
N LYS A 114 -2.08 9.83 -1.08
CA LYS A 114 -1.57 10.59 0.07
C LYS A 114 -0.04 10.47 0.17
N GLU A 115 0.59 11.41 0.88
CA GLU A 115 2.02 11.37 1.17
C GLU A 115 2.25 10.42 2.37
N LEU A 116 3.13 9.45 2.21
CA LEU A 116 3.30 8.30 3.10
C LEU A 116 3.69 8.69 4.54
N LEU A 117 4.60 9.65 4.69
CA LEU A 117 5.12 10.04 6.01
C LEU A 117 4.07 10.84 6.82
N SER A 118 3.13 11.47 6.15
CA SER A 118 2.00 12.20 6.75
C SER A 118 0.84 11.30 7.20
N MET A 119 0.81 10.02 6.82
CA MET A 119 -0.29 9.08 7.11
C MET A 119 -0.26 8.57 8.54
N GLU A 120 -1.41 8.47 9.23
CA GLU A 120 -1.46 7.94 10.60
C GLU A 120 -1.34 6.40 10.68
N TRP A 121 -1.64 5.68 9.59
CA TRP A 121 -1.59 4.21 9.46
C TRP A 121 -2.55 3.52 10.44
N HIS A 122 -3.86 3.71 10.23
CA HIS A 122 -4.87 2.98 10.95
C HIS A 122 -5.02 1.54 10.43
N TYR A 123 -5.13 0.58 11.35
CA TYR A 123 -5.28 -0.84 11.00
C TYR A 123 -6.70 -1.19 10.52
N ARG A 124 -7.71 -0.44 10.95
CA ARG A 124 -9.13 -0.70 10.70
C ARG A 124 -9.91 0.60 10.61
N ASN A 125 -10.98 0.59 9.81
CA ASN A 125 -11.99 1.63 9.85
C ASN A 125 -12.99 1.28 10.96
N THR A 126 -12.84 1.93 12.12
CA THR A 126 -13.66 1.73 13.33
C THR A 126 -14.57 2.90 13.59
#